data_AF-A0A1N5S8W2-F1
#
_entry.id   AF-A0A1N5S8W2-F1
#
_cell.length_a   1.000
_cell.length_b   1.000
_cell.length_c   1.000
_cell.angle_alpha   90.00
_cell.angle_beta   90.00
_cell.angle_gamma   90.00
#
_symmetry.space_group_name_H-M   'P 1'
#
loop_
_entity.id
_entity.type
_entity.pdbx_description
1 polymer ?
#
loop_
_entity_poly.entity_id
_entity_poly.type
_entity_poly.pdbx_seq_one_letter_code
_entity_poly.pdbx_strand_id
1 'polypeptide(L)' 'METTIQIKKDLKERLNSLRLNPKESYDSVIRRLLKLAEDEEPLSKDTIEKIEMSLKDIKEGRVYSTDEVRKRLKIA' A
#
# COMPACT_ATOMS: atom_id res chain seq x y z
N MET A 1 -1.39 -14.52 25.21
CA MET A 1 -1.53 -13.75 26.46
C MET A 1 -2.23 -12.45 26.10
N GLU A 2 -3.27 -12.06 26.83
CA GLU A 2 -4.03 -10.84 26.56
C GLU A 2 -3.54 -9.69 27.43
N THR A 3 -3.62 -8.47 26.91
CA THR A 3 -3.24 -7.24 27.62
C THR A 3 -4.31 -6.16 27.39
N THR A 4 -4.33 -5.15 28.25
CA THR A 4 -5.30 -4.06 28.17
C THR A 4 -4.62 -2.79 27.68
N ILE A 5 -5.27 -2.10 26.74
CA ILE A 5 -4.91 -0.75 26.32
C ILE A 5 -6.04 0.21 26.66
N GLN A 6 -5.70 1.46 26.98
CA GLN A 6 -6.68 2.52 27.14
C GLN A 6 -6.78 3.33 25.86
N ILE A 7 -8.01 3.52 25.37
CA ILE A 7 -8.30 4.34 24.19
C ILE A 7 -9.44 5.31 24.50
N LYS A 8 -9.48 6.42 23.78
CA LYS A 8 -10.59 7.37 23.87
C LYS A 8 -11.89 6.75 23.33
N LYS A 9 -13.02 7.23 23.84
CA LYS A 9 -14.35 6.71 23.47
C LYS A 9 -14.64 6.88 21.97
N ASP A 10 -14.27 8.02 21.38
CA ASP A 10 -14.42 8.28 19.95
C ASP A 10 -13.62 7.28 19.09
N LEU A 11 -12.39 6.94 19.50
CA LEU A 11 -11.59 5.93 18.81
C LEU A 11 -12.23 4.54 18.90
N LYS A 12 -12.81 4.18 20.05
CA LYS A 12 -13.56 2.92 20.21
C LYS A 12 -14.74 2.82 19.25
N GLU A 13 -15.49 3.92 19.05
CA GLU A 13 -16.61 3.95 18.09
C GLU A 13 -16.12 3.80 16.64
N ARG A 14 -14.99 4.45 16.30
CA ARG A 14 -14.36 4.27 14.98
C ARG A 14 -13.94 2.82 14.76
N LEU A 15 -13.30 2.18 15.73
CA LEU A 15 -12.97 0.75 15.65
C LEU A 15 -14.21 -0.12 15.49
N ASN A 16 -15.33 0.25 16.12
CA ASN A 16 -16.59 -0.48 15.98
C ASN A 16 -17.15 -0.38 14.55
N SER A 17 -17.07 0.80 13.92
CA SER A 17 -17.48 0.98 12.51
C SER A 17 -16.62 0.22 11.50
N LEU A 18 -15.39 -0.14 11.88
CA LEU A 18 -14.45 -0.88 11.03
C LEU A 18 -14.61 -2.40 11.14
N ARG A 19 -15.55 -2.88 11.95
CA ARG A 19 -15.84 -4.31 12.10
C ARG A 19 -16.52 -4.84 10.83
N LEU A 20 -16.02 -5.95 10.30
CA LEU A 20 -16.61 -6.63 9.14
C LEU A 20 -17.87 -7.40 9.50
N ASN A 21 -18.01 -7.80 10.78
CA ASN A 21 -19.20 -8.44 11.30
C ASN A 21 -19.42 -8.10 12.79
N PRO A 22 -20.64 -8.24 13.32
CA PRO A 22 -20.96 -7.86 14.71
C PRO A 22 -20.20 -8.63 15.80
N LYS A 23 -19.53 -9.74 15.47
CA LYS A 23 -18.78 -10.61 16.41
C LYS A 23 -17.26 -10.45 16.31
N GLU A 24 -16.75 -9.69 15.34
CA GLU A 24 -15.30 -9.50 15.13
C GLU A 24 -14.63 -8.84 16.35
N SER A 25 -13.54 -9.38 16.88
CA SER A 25 -12.87 -8.77 18.04
C SER A 25 -12.13 -7.48 17.67
N TYR A 26 -11.92 -6.57 18.64
CA TYR A 26 -11.08 -5.41 18.42
C TYR A 26 -9.63 -5.78 18.08
N ASP A 27 -9.09 -6.86 18.66
CA ASP A 27 -7.77 -7.38 18.30
C ASP A 27 -7.68 -7.74 16.81
N SER A 28 -8.71 -8.39 16.25
CA SER A 28 -8.76 -8.72 14.82
C SER A 28 -8.82 -7.48 13.93
N VAL A 29 -9.63 -6.49 14.29
CA VAL A 29 -9.69 -5.19 13.58
C VAL A 29 -8.32 -4.50 13.62
N ILE A 30 -7.71 -4.41 14.81
CA ILE A 30 -6.42 -3.74 15.01
C ILE A 30 -5.32 -4.44 14.20
N ARG A 31 -5.25 -5.78 14.20
CA ARG A 31 -4.28 -6.54 13.38
C ARG A 31 -4.45 -6.27 11.89
N ARG A 32 -5.68 -6.22 11.41
CA ARG A 32 -5.94 -5.88 10.00
C ARG A 32 -5.46 -4.47 9.69
N LEU A 33 -5.72 -3.50 10.57
CA LEU A 33 -5.25 -2.13 10.39
C LEU A 33 -3.72 -2.03 10.44
N LEU A 34 -3.07 -2.76 11.34
CA LEU A 34 -1.61 -2.83 11.40
C LEU A 34 -1.02 -3.40 10.12
N LYS A 35 -1.58 -4.49 9.58
CA LYS A 35 -1.14 -5.05 8.30
C LYS A 35 -1.26 -4.08 7.11
N LEU A 36 -2.18 -3.12 7.18
CA LEU A 36 -2.30 -2.07 6.16
C LEU A 36 -1.35 -0.90 6.39
N ALA A 37 -0.95 -0.65 7.63
CA ALA A 37 -0.06 0.45 8.01
C ALA A 37 1.43 0.06 7.95
N GLU A 38 1.72 -1.20 8.29
CA GLU A 38 3.05 -1.81 8.21
C GLU A 38 3.25 -2.32 6.79
N ASP A 39 3.98 -1.55 5.99
CA ASP A 39 4.51 -2.04 4.72
C ASP A 39 5.65 -3.02 5.04
N GLU A 40 5.40 -4.32 4.90
CA GLU A 40 6.40 -5.36 5.13
C GLU A 40 7.53 -5.32 4.10
N GLU A 41 7.32 -4.65 2.95
CA GLU A 41 8.29 -4.57 1.86
C GLU A 41 8.39 -3.12 1.34
N PRO A 42 8.88 -2.18 2.17
CA PRO A 42 9.00 -0.80 1.76
C PRO A 42 9.99 -0.67 0.62
N LEU A 43 9.60 0.09 -0.40
CA LEU A 43 10.50 0.39 -1.53
C LEU A 43 11.77 1.08 -1.02
N SER A 44 12.92 0.66 -1.54
CA SER A 44 14.17 1.38 -1.28
C SER A 44 14.09 2.79 -1.85
N LYS A 45 14.85 3.74 -1.27
CA LYS A 45 14.93 5.12 -1.76
C LYS A 45 15.26 5.17 -3.25
N ASP A 46 16.26 4.40 -3.67
CA ASP A 46 16.66 4.27 -5.08
C ASP A 46 15.51 3.79 -5.98
N THR A 47 14.66 2.90 -5.48
CA THR A 47 13.50 2.39 -6.24
C THR A 47 12.45 3.49 -6.38
N ILE A 48 12.18 4.23 -5.30
CA ILE A 48 11.26 5.38 -5.32
C ILE A 48 11.76 6.44 -6.32
N GLU A 49 13.03 6.81 -6.27
CA GLU A 49 13.63 7.78 -7.19
C GLU A 49 13.49 7.34 -8.66
N LYS A 50 13.75 6.06 -8.96
CA LYS A 50 13.56 5.51 -10.32
C LYS A 50 12.11 5.56 -10.78
N ILE A 51 11.16 5.31 -9.89
CA ILE A 51 9.73 5.42 -10.19
C ILE A 51 9.38 6.89 -10.49
N GLU A 52 9.83 7.83 -9.68
CA GLU A 52 9.58 9.26 -9.89
C GLU A 52 10.16 9.76 -11.22
N MET A 53 11.38 9.33 -11.57
CA MET A 53 11.98 9.60 -12.88
C MET A 53 11.13 9.02 -14.02
N SER A 54 10.68 7.78 -13.89
CA SER A 54 9.84 7.12 -14.89
C SER A 54 8.50 7.84 -15.09
N LEU A 55 7.88 8.30 -14.00
CA LEU A 55 6.64 9.11 -14.06
C LEU A 55 6.87 10.44 -14.78
N LYS A 56 8.04 11.07 -14.56
CA LYS A 56 8.43 12.29 -15.29
C LYS A 56 8.63 12.00 -16.78
N ASP A 57 9.29 10.91 -17.14
CA ASP A 57 9.47 10.49 -18.53
C ASP A 57 8.13 10.27 -19.23
N ILE A 58 7.17 9.60 -18.57
CA ILE A 58 5.80 9.43 -19.08
C ILE A 58 5.14 10.79 -19.33
N LYS A 59 5.20 11.70 -18.36
CA LYS A 59 4.59 13.03 -18.46
C LYS A 59 5.20 13.86 -19.58
N GLU A 60 6.50 13.73 -19.80
CA GLU A 60 7.24 14.45 -20.85
C GLU A 60 7.23 13.71 -22.21
N GLY A 61 6.47 12.61 -22.32
CA GLY A 61 6.31 11.85 -23.56
C GLY A 61 7.54 11.04 -23.98
N ARG A 62 8.52 10.87 -23.10
CA ARG A 62 9.75 10.08 -23.33
C ARG A 62 9.52 8.59 -23.11
N VAL A 63 8.54 8.04 -23.82
CA VAL A 63 8.17 6.62 -23.72
C VAL A 63 8.15 5.98 -25.09
N TYR A 64 8.39 4.67 -25.12
CA TYR A 64 8.20 3.84 -26.30
C TYR A 64 6.92 3.04 -26.13
N SER A 65 6.16 2.89 -27.21
CA SER A 65 5.09 1.91 -27.29
C SER A 65 5.64 0.48 -27.23
N THR A 66 4.78 -0.48 -26.87
CA THR A 66 5.15 -1.89 -26.80
C THR A 66 5.73 -2.41 -28.13
N ASP A 67 5.18 -1.98 -29.27
CA ASP A 67 5.65 -2.38 -30.60
C ASP A 67 7.04 -1.82 -30.90
N GLU A 68 7.30 -0.56 -30.52
CA GLU A 68 8.63 0.07 -30.67
C GLU A 68 9.67 -0.65 -29.81
N VAL A 69 9.32 -1.01 -28.58
CA VAL A 69 10.20 -1.77 -27.68
C VAL A 69 10.51 -3.15 -28.26
N ARG A 70 9.49 -3.89 -28.74
CA ARG A 70 9.66 -5.21 -29.36
C ARG A 70 10.60 -5.16 -30.57
N LYS A 71 10.38 -4.19 -31.47
CA LYS A 71 11.26 -3.96 -32.63
C LYS A 71 12.70 -3.66 -32.19
N ARG A 72 12.88 -2.79 -31.19
CA ARG A 72 14.20 -2.39 -30.69
C ARG A 72 14.96 -3.55 -30.03
N LEU A 73 14.26 -4.36 -29.24
CA LEU A 73 14.83 -5.50 -28.54
C LEU A 73 14.93 -6.76 -29.41
N LYS A 74 14.39 -6.72 -30.65
CA LYS A 74 14.31 -7.86 -31.58
C LYS A 74 13.57 -9.06 -30.97
N ILE A 75 12.54 -8.78 -30.19
CA ILE A 75 11.67 -9.79 -29.58
C ILE A 75 10.37 -9.74 -30.38
N ALA A 76 10.16 -10.74 -31.25
CA ALA A 76 8.98 -10.86 -32.12
C ALA A 76 7.77 -11.35 -31.32
#